data_AF-A0A9X0R0R4-F1
#
_entry.id   AF-A0A9X0R0R4-F1
#
_cell.length_a   1.000
_cell.length_b   1.000
_cell.length_c   1.000
_cell.angle_alpha   90.00
_cell.angle_beta   90.00
_cell.angle_gamma   90.00
#
_symmetry.space_group_name_H-M   'P 1'
#
loop_
_entity.id
_entity.type
_entity.pdbx_description
1 polymer ?
#
loop_
_entity_poly.entity_id
_entity_poly.type
_entity_poly.pdbx_seq_one_letter_code
_entity_poly.pdbx_strand_id
1 'polypeptide(L)' 'MFRRPILLLATILLGLVAAGLLAVGAFPPAVSPAPVERVMPNDRFQTR' A
#
# COMPACT_ATOMS: atom_id res chain seq x y z
N MET A 1 -6.79 -30.42 -23.65
CA MET A 1 -6.57 -29.26 -24.56
C MET A 1 -7.24 -28.03 -23.96
N PHE A 2 -6.46 -26.98 -23.67
CA PHE A 2 -7.01 -25.71 -23.19
C PHE A 2 -7.90 -25.11 -24.27
N ARG A 3 -9.22 -25.13 -24.03
CA ARG A 3 -10.22 -24.63 -24.98
C ARG A 3 -10.13 -23.12 -25.22
N ARG A 4 -9.33 -22.41 -24.42
CA ARG A 4 -9.19 -20.95 -24.42
C ARG A 4 -7.73 -20.56 -24.16
N PRO A 5 -6.84 -20.71 -25.16
CA PRO A 5 -5.42 -20.41 -25.00
C PRO A 5 -5.15 -18.93 -24.67
N ILE A 6 -5.99 -18.02 -25.18
CA ILE A 6 -5.91 -16.59 -24.87
C ILE A 6 -6.15 -16.32 -23.38
N LEU A 7 -7.14 -16.99 -22.76
CA LEU A 7 -7.38 -16.83 -21.33
C LEU A 7 -6.19 -17.32 -20.52
N LEU A 8 -5.61 -18.48 -20.87
CA LEU A 8 -4.41 -18.99 -20.21
C LEU A 8 -3.26 -17.98 -20.29
N LEU A 9 -3.02 -17.40 -21.47
CA LEU A 9 -1.98 -16.40 -21.66
C LEU A 9 -2.21 -15.17 -20.77
N ALA A 10 -3.46 -14.68 -20.71
CA ALA A 10 -3.84 -13.55 -19.86
C ALA A 10 -3.60 -13.86 -18.38
N THR A 11 -3.96 -15.05 -17.90
CA THR A 11 -3.75 -15.45 -16.51
C THR A 11 -2.26 -15.52 -16.15
N ILE A 12 -1.44 -16.07 -17.05
CA ILE A 12 0.02 -16.13 -16.87
C ILE A 12 0.60 -14.72 -16.80
N LEU A 13 0.18 -13.83 -17.71
CA LEU A 13 0.65 -12.44 -17.73
C LEU A 13 0.28 -11.72 -16.43
N LEU A 14 -0.95 -11.89 -15.95
CA LEU A 14 -1.43 -11.28 -14.71
C LEU A 14 -0.66 -11.80 -13.49
N GLY A 15 -0.37 -13.10 -13.46
CA GLY A 15 0.46 -13.72 -12.43
C GLY A 15 1.89 -13.20 -12.41
N LEU A 16 2.51 -13.01 -13.58
CA LEU A 16 3.86 -12.44 -13.71
C LEU A 16 3.90 -10.99 -13.20
N VAL A 17 2.89 -10.17 -13.54
CA VAL A 17 2.79 -8.80 -13.03
C VAL A 17 2.66 -8.80 -11.52
N ALA A 18 1.76 -9.61 -10.96
CA ALA A 18 1.58 -9.70 -9.51
C ALA A 18 2.87 -10.15 -8.79
N ALA A 19 3.54 -11.16 -9.32
CA ALA A 19 4.82 -11.64 -8.78
C ALA A 19 5.92 -10.57 -8.86
N GLY A 20 5.99 -9.81 -9.97
CA GLY A 20 6.93 -8.70 -10.12
C GLY A 20 6.67 -7.57 -9.11
N LEU A 21 5.41 -7.20 -8.90
CA LEU A 21 5.03 -6.19 -7.90
C LEU A 21 5.42 -6.62 -6.48
N LEU A 22 5.24 -7.91 -6.15
CA LEU A 22 5.70 -8.51 -4.88
C LEU A 22 7.22 -8.49 -4.75
N ALA A 23 7.94 -8.88 -5.80
CA ALA A 23 9.41 -8.94 -5.77
C ALA A 23 10.06 -7.56 -5.60
N VAL A 24 9.49 -6.52 -6.20
CA VAL A 24 10.00 -5.13 -6.11
C VAL A 24 9.55 -4.44 -4.81
N GLY A 25 8.64 -5.03 -4.06
CA GLY A 25 8.06 -4.38 -2.89
C GLY A 25 7.26 -3.13 -3.28
N ALA A 26 6.49 -3.21 -4.37
CA ALA A 26 5.63 -2.12 -4.86
C ALA A 26 4.39 -1.88 -3.97
N PHE A 27 4.55 -2.09 -2.66
CA PHE A 27 3.56 -1.88 -1.62
C PHE A 27 4.01 -0.71 -0.76
N PRO A 28 3.07 0.09 -0.23
CA PRO A 28 3.42 1.16 0.68
C PRO A 28 4.16 0.58 1.90
N PRO A 29 5.16 1.30 2.44
CA PRO A 29 5.80 0.89 3.68
C PRO A 29 4.74 0.81 4.78
N ALA A 30 4.84 -0.23 5.61
CA ALA A 30 3.99 -0.34 6.80
C ALA A 30 4.32 0.81 7.76
N VAL A 31 3.44 1.79 7.86
CA VAL A 31 3.55 2.90 8.81
C VAL A 31 2.81 2.55 10.09
N SER A 32 3.50 2.60 11.22
CA SER A 32 2.86 2.55 12.53
C SER A 32 2.27 3.93 12.84
N PRO A 33 0.98 4.02 13.24
CA PRO A 33 0.41 5.29 13.66
C PRO A 33 1.20 5.84 14.86
N ALA A 34 1.82 7.01 14.67
CA ALA A 34 2.50 7.70 15.76
C ALA A 34 1.48 8.55 16.53
N PRO A 35 1.51 8.56 17.88
CA PRO A 35 0.73 9.49 18.66
C PRO A 35 1.20 10.91 18.33
N VAL A 36 0.32 11.70 17.71
CA VAL A 36 0.58 13.11 17.45
C VAL A 36 0.27 13.88 18.72
N GLU A 37 1.27 14.57 19.26
CA GLU A 37 1.07 15.49 20.38
C GLU A 37 0.21 16.66 19.88
N ARG A 38 -1.07 16.64 20.26
CA ARG A 38 -2.01 17.71 19.94
C ARG A 38 -1.76 18.86 20.91
N VAL A 39 -0.78 19.70 20.60
CA VAL A 39 -0.61 20.98 21.30
C VAL A 39 -1.85 21.81 20.97
N MET A 40 -2.71 22.06 21.96
CA MET A 40 -3.84 22.95 21.77
C MET A 40 -3.27 24.37 21.60
N PRO A 41 -3.64 25.11 20.53
CA PRO A 41 -3.12 26.46 20.33
C PRO A 41 -3.35 27.40 21.52
N ASN A 42 -4.34 27.08 22.37
CA ASN A 42 -4.70 27.85 23.55
C ASN A 42 -3.76 27.63 24.76
N ASP A 43 -2.90 26.60 24.74
CA ASP A 43 -1.95 26.35 25.84
C ASP A 43 -0.85 27.42 25.91
N ARG A 44 -0.62 28.14 24.80
CA ARG A 44 0.35 29.25 24.73
C ARG A 44 -0.19 30.57 25.28
N PHE A 45 -1.50 30.70 25.48
CA PHE A 45 -2.15 31.96 25.84
C PHE A 45 -2.79 31.95 27.24
N GLN A 46 -2.46 30.97 28.08
CA GLN A 46 -2.95 30.97 29.47
C GLN A 46 -2.44 32.20 30.22
N THR A 47 -3.37 33.11 30.53
CA THR A 47 -3.13 34.30 31.34
C THR A 47 -3.24 33.87 32.80
N ARG A 48 -2.16 33.99 33.57
CA ARG A 48 -2.15 33.73 35.02
C ARG A 48 -3.00 34.75 35.77
#